data_AF-A0A932UK03-F1
#
_entry.id   AF-A0A932UK03-F1
#
_cell.length_a   1.000
_cell.length_b   1.000
_cell.length_c   1.000
_cell.angle_alpha   90.00
_cell.angle_beta   90.00
_cell.angle_gamma   90.00
#
_symmetry.space_group_name_H-M   'P 1'
#
loop_
_entity.id
_entity.type
_entity.pdbx_description
1 polymer ?
#
loop_
_entity_poly.entity_id
_entity_poly.type
_entity_poly.pdbx_seq_one_letter_code
_entity_poly.pdbx_strand_id
1 'polypeptide(L)'
;MGDVNVLIEVLTLGGKVLWDPPDRPRLLVPGGVGAKLREDLGTVREVLRRAVLFREQANTSGPIPLLVLPEHPGNEGCISCGSPVDSGHFRCPVCSLAVAL
;
A
#
# COMPACT_ATOMS: atom_id res chain seq x y z
N MET A 1 -6.50 11.95 -1.91
CA MET A 1 -6.10 10.53 -1.80
C MET A 1 -7.36 9.74 -1.52
N GLY A 2 -7.66 8.67 -2.27
CA GLY A 2 -8.88 7.89 -2.06
C GLY A 2 -8.93 7.27 -0.66
N ASP A 3 -10.12 7.03 -0.15
CA ASP A 3 -10.33 6.55 1.21
C ASP A 3 -10.02 5.04 1.31
N VAL A 4 -8.87 4.69 1.91
CA VAL A 4 -8.43 3.29 2.06
C VAL A 4 -9.27 2.48 3.07
N ASN A 5 -10.26 3.08 3.71
CA ASN A 5 -11.13 2.44 4.71
C ASN A 5 -11.77 1.15 4.19
N VAL A 6 -12.18 1.10 2.92
CA VAL A 6 -12.81 -0.10 2.34
C VAL A 6 -11.81 -1.27 2.27
N LEU A 7 -10.55 -0.98 1.93
CA LEU A 7 -9.50 -2.01 1.91
C LEU A 7 -9.20 -2.51 3.32
N ILE A 8 -9.13 -1.61 4.31
CA ILE A 8 -8.91 -1.96 5.71
C ILE A 8 -10.06 -2.83 6.23
N GLU A 9 -11.30 -2.46 5.95
CA GLU A 9 -12.50 -3.24 6.31
C GLU A 9 -12.42 -4.66 5.71
N VAL A 10 -12.14 -4.76 4.41
CA VAL A 10 -12.03 -6.07 3.72
C VAL A 10 -10.96 -6.95 4.35
N LEU A 11 -9.78 -6.41 4.64
CA LEU A 11 -8.69 -7.17 5.26
C LEU A 11 -9.03 -7.57 6.71
N THR A 12 -9.69 -6.69 7.46
CA THR A 12 -10.13 -6.95 8.85
C THR A 12 -11.17 -8.07 8.90
N LEU A 13 -12.06 -8.14 7.91
CA LEU A 13 -13.09 -9.19 7.79
C LEU A 13 -12.54 -10.52 7.21
N GLY A 14 -11.22 -10.67 7.12
CA GLY A 14 -10.57 -11.90 6.68
C GLY A 14 -10.31 -11.97 5.17
N GLY A 15 -10.43 -10.85 4.46
CA GLY A 15 -9.95 -10.73 3.08
C GLY A 15 -8.46 -10.99 2.98
N LYS A 16 -8.01 -11.47 1.82
CA LYS A 16 -6.60 -11.89 1.62
C LYS A 16 -6.05 -11.37 0.32
N VAL A 17 -4.80 -10.92 0.34
CA VAL A 17 -4.06 -10.62 -0.88
C VAL A 17 -3.41 -11.92 -1.38
N LEU A 18 -3.86 -12.37 -2.54
CA LEU A 18 -3.30 -13.49 -3.27
C LEU A 18 -2.23 -12.96 -4.22
N TRP A 19 -1.04 -13.54 -4.17
CA TRP A 19 0.12 -13.07 -4.92
C TRP A 19 0.54 -14.01 -6.05
N ASP A 20 -0.41 -14.78 -6.58
CA ASP A 20 -0.18 -15.68 -7.71
C ASP A 20 -1.07 -15.23 -8.90
N PRO A 21 -0.49 -14.61 -9.94
CA PRO A 21 0.94 -14.33 -10.15
C PRO A 21 1.44 -13.11 -9.32
N PRO A 22 2.76 -13.02 -9.04
CA PRO A 22 3.32 -12.04 -8.10
C PRO A 22 3.25 -10.58 -8.56
N ASP A 23 3.19 -10.33 -9.86
CA ASP A 23 3.07 -9.01 -10.49
C ASP A 23 1.61 -8.51 -10.56
N ARG A 24 0.63 -9.39 -10.32
CA ARG A 24 -0.81 -9.06 -10.41
C ARG A 24 -1.56 -9.61 -9.19
N PRO A 25 -1.28 -9.08 -7.99
CA PRO A 25 -1.95 -9.53 -6.79
C PRO A 25 -3.45 -9.29 -6.89
N ARG A 26 -4.22 -10.23 -6.34
CA ARG A 26 -5.68 -10.20 -6.31
C ARG A 26 -6.15 -10.13 -4.88
N LEU A 27 -7.21 -9.36 -4.64
CA LEU A 27 -7.85 -9.33 -3.34
C LEU A 27 -8.99 -10.35 -3.32
N LEU A 28 -8.89 -11.34 -2.44
CA LEU A 28 -10.00 -12.21 -2.08
C LEU A 28 -10.90 -11.45 -1.11
N VAL A 29 -12.14 -11.22 -1.53
CA VAL A 29 -13.10 -10.37 -0.83
C VAL A 29 -14.10 -11.25 -0.07
N PRO A 30 -14.27 -11.05 1.25
CA PRO A 30 -15.31 -11.72 2.03
C PRO A 30 -16.72 -11.38 1.51
N GLY A 31 -17.68 -12.25 1.79
CA GLY A 31 -19.08 -11.98 1.46
C GLY A 31 -19.58 -10.68 2.11
N GLY A 32 -20.43 -9.93 1.41
CA GLY A 32 -21.09 -8.74 1.95
C GLY A 32 -20.36 -7.40 1.74
N VAL A 33 -19.06 -7.40 1.41
CA VAL A 33 -18.27 -6.16 1.18
C VAL A 33 -17.93 -5.89 -0.28
N GLY A 34 -18.32 -6.79 -1.19
CA GLY A 34 -18.00 -6.66 -2.63
C GLY A 34 -18.64 -5.47 -3.34
N ALA A 35 -19.80 -4.97 -2.87
CA ALA A 35 -20.43 -3.78 -3.46
C ALA A 35 -19.65 -2.51 -3.12
N LYS A 36 -19.32 -2.30 -1.84
CA LYS A 36 -18.47 -1.19 -1.37
C LYS A 36 -17.11 -1.19 -2.07
N LEU A 37 -16.48 -2.35 -2.22
CA LEU A 37 -15.20 -2.46 -2.90
C LEU A 37 -15.28 -2.04 -4.37
N ARG A 38 -16.41 -2.27 -5.05
CA ARG A 38 -16.59 -1.85 -6.45
C ARG A 38 -16.60 -0.34 -6.60
N GLU A 39 -17.17 0.38 -5.64
CA GLU A 39 -17.22 1.84 -5.62
C GLU A 39 -15.82 2.46 -5.51
N ASP A 40 -14.87 1.75 -4.89
CA ASP A 40 -13.50 2.22 -4.66
C ASP A 40 -12.43 1.38 -5.38
N LEU A 41 -12.79 0.77 -6.52
CA LEU A 41 -11.87 -0.08 -7.30
C LEU A 41 -10.59 0.64 -7.73
N GLY A 42 -10.68 1.95 -7.99
CA GLY A 42 -9.53 2.77 -8.37
C GLY A 42 -8.46 2.79 -7.27
N THR A 43 -8.86 3.09 -6.03
CA THR A 43 -7.95 3.13 -4.88
C THR A 43 -7.39 1.76 -4.57
N VAL A 44 -8.24 0.72 -4.57
CA VAL A 44 -7.80 -0.66 -4.31
C VAL A 44 -6.75 -1.12 -5.34
N ARG A 45 -6.99 -0.86 -6.63
CA ARG A 45 -6.03 -1.17 -7.70
C ARG A 45 -4.72 -0.44 -7.51
N GLU A 46 -4.77 0.84 -7.15
CA GLU A 46 -3.57 1.63 -6.94
C GLU A 46 -2.77 1.15 -5.73
N VAL A 47 -3.42 0.77 -4.63
CA VAL A 47 -2.74 0.17 -3.46
C VAL A 47 -2.09 -1.15 -3.83
N LEU A 48 -2.80 -2.04 -4.55
CA LEU A 48 -2.24 -3.31 -4.99
C LEU A 48 -1.05 -3.13 -5.95
N ARG A 49 -1.11 -2.14 -6.85
CA ARG A 49 0.01 -1.79 -7.74
C ARG A 49 1.25 -1.35 -6.95
N ARG A 50 1.08 -0.47 -5.96
CA ARG A 50 2.18 -0.03 -5.08
C ARG A 50 2.76 -1.19 -4.28
N ALA A 51 1.92 -2.10 -3.82
CA ALA A 51 2.34 -3.27 -3.05
C ALA A 51 3.29 -4.19 -3.84
N VAL A 52 3.10 -4.33 -5.17
CA VAL A 52 4.04 -5.06 -6.04
C VAL A 52 5.41 -4.40 -6.03
N LEU A 53 5.47 -3.09 -6.28
CA LEU A 53 6.73 -2.32 -6.31
C LEU A 53 7.49 -2.43 -4.98
N PHE A 54 6.76 -2.31 -3.87
CA PHE A 54 7.37 -2.42 -2.54
C PHE A 54 7.86 -3.83 -2.23
N ARG A 55 7.15 -4.85 -2.70
CA ARG A 55 7.57 -6.24 -2.52
C ARG A 55 8.87 -6.54 -3.28
N GLU A 56 9.00 -6.06 -4.52
CA GLU A 56 10.24 -6.21 -5.29
C GLU A 56 11.41 -5.56 -4.57
N GLN A 57 11.23 -4.34 -4.09
CA GLN A 57 12.26 -3.61 -3.34
C GLN A 57 12.60 -4.31 -2.02
N ALA A 58 11.61 -4.81 -1.28
CA ALA A 58 11.84 -5.55 -0.03
C ALA A 58 12.60 -6.88 -0.23
N ASN A 59 12.52 -7.48 -1.42
CA ASN A 59 13.23 -8.71 -1.77
C ASN A 59 14.67 -8.47 -2.25
N THR A 60 15.09 -7.22 -2.42
CA THR A 60 16.47 -6.89 -2.81
C THR A 60 17.41 -7.17 -1.64
N SER A 61 18.42 -8.02 -1.84
CA SER A 61 19.42 -8.38 -0.82
C SER A 61 20.16 -7.14 -0.33
N GLY A 62 20.17 -6.88 0.99
CA GLY A 62 20.89 -5.75 1.58
C GLY A 62 20.29 -5.28 2.91
N PRO A 63 20.82 -4.18 3.50
CA PRO A 63 20.15 -3.50 4.61
C PRO A 63 18.73 -3.11 4.18
N ILE A 64 17.78 -3.08 5.12
CA ILE A 64 16.36 -2.94 4.79
C ILE A 64 16.15 -1.67 3.95
N PRO A 65 15.79 -1.78 2.67
CA PRO A 65 15.83 -0.65 1.77
C PRO A 65 14.75 0.36 2.13
N LEU A 66 15.06 1.64 1.90
CA LEU A 66 14.03 2.66 1.77
C LEU A 66 13.15 2.27 0.58
N LEU A 67 11.84 2.14 0.82
CA LEU A 67 10.91 1.90 -0.27
C LEU A 67 10.75 3.19 -1.07
N VAL A 68 10.60 3.09 -2.39
CA VAL A 68 10.49 4.19 -3.36
C VAL A 68 9.24 3.99 -4.21
N LEU A 69 8.44 5.04 -4.40
CA LEU A 69 7.34 5.06 -5.36
C LEU A 69 7.71 6.05 -6.48
N PRO A 70 8.16 5.56 -7.65
CA PRO A 70 8.75 6.41 -8.69
C PRO A 70 7.85 7.53 -9.21
N GLU A 71 6.54 7.34 -9.14
CA GLU A 71 5.54 8.26 -9.68
C GLU A 71 4.98 9.23 -8.62
N HIS A 72 5.47 9.19 -7.39
CA HIS A 72 4.97 10.08 -6.34
C HIS A 72 5.62 11.46 -6.48
N PRO A 73 4.84 12.56 -6.53
CA PRO A 73 5.37 13.91 -6.78
C PRO A 73 6.25 14.50 -5.67
N GLY A 74 6.76 13.70 -4.72
CA GLY A 74 7.69 14.17 -3.68
C GLY A 74 7.07 15.30 -2.85
N ASN A 75 6.04 14.99 -2.06
CA ASN A 75 5.45 15.96 -1.14
C ASN A 75 5.49 15.43 0.30
N GLU A 76 5.52 16.37 1.24
CA GLU A 76 5.66 16.18 2.69
C GLU A 76 4.75 15.06 3.24
N GLY A 77 5.35 14.04 3.87
CA GLY A 77 4.64 12.96 4.57
C GLY A 77 4.85 11.56 3.98
N CYS A 78 4.12 10.59 4.52
CA CYS A 78 4.19 9.19 4.14
C CYS A 78 3.40 8.92 2.87
N ILE A 79 4.04 8.39 1.84
CA ILE A 79 3.37 8.08 0.56
C ILE A 79 2.30 6.98 0.66
N SER A 80 2.35 6.18 1.72
CA SER A 80 1.48 5.03 1.93
C SER A 80 0.21 5.44 2.67
N CYS A 81 0.34 6.10 3.84
CA CYS A 81 -0.78 6.45 4.69
C CYS A 81 -1.08 7.96 4.76
N GLY A 82 -0.25 8.80 4.14
CA GLY A 82 -0.39 10.26 4.16
C GLY A 82 -0.03 10.94 5.49
N SER A 83 0.38 10.18 6.52
CA SER A 83 0.77 10.75 7.81
C SER A 83 2.03 11.62 7.68
N PRO A 84 2.17 12.70 8.46
CA PRO A 84 3.40 13.48 8.51
C PRO A 84 4.62 12.59 8.82
N VAL A 85 5.75 12.87 8.18
CA VAL A 85 7.03 12.21 8.46
C VAL A 85 8.03 13.32 8.71
N ASP A 86 8.48 13.44 9.97
CA ASP A 86 9.40 14.50 10.39
C ASP A 86 10.75 14.41 9.66
N SER A 87 11.38 15.57 9.42
CA SER A 87 12.74 15.63 8.88
C SER A 87 13.70 14.82 9.76
N GLY A 88 14.32 13.78 9.19
CA GLY A 88 15.23 12.86 9.89
C GLY A 88 14.68 11.44 10.10
N HIS A 89 13.39 11.21 9.82
CA HIS A 89 12.81 9.87 9.84
C HIS A 89 12.78 9.24 8.44
N PHE A 90 13.46 8.10 8.32
CA PHE A 90 13.45 7.27 7.12
C PHE A 90 12.18 6.41 6.99
N ARG A 91 11.35 6.34 8.06
CA ARG A 91 10.14 5.52 8.12
C ARG A 91 9.00 6.24 8.84
N CYS A 92 7.77 6.01 8.40
CA CYS A 92 6.58 6.55 9.06
C CYS A 92 6.35 5.81 10.38
N PRO A 93 6.10 6.48 11.51
CA PRO A 93 5.85 5.81 12.78
C PRO A 93 4.52 5.02 12.80
N VAL A 94 3.57 5.34 11.91
CA VAL A 94 2.25 4.70 11.87
C VAL A 94 2.30 3.37 11.11
N CYS A 95 2.74 3.40 9.86
CA CYS A 95 2.73 2.21 9.00
C CYS A 95 4.13 1.59 8.82
N SER A 96 5.17 2.15 9.46
CA SER A 96 6.59 1.79 9.25
C SER A 96 7.09 1.94 7.80
N LEU A 97 6.24 2.43 6.89
CA LEU A 97 6.58 2.83 5.53
C LEU A 97 6.87 4.33 5.56
N ALA A 98 8.12 4.76 5.42
CA ALA A 98 8.32 6.05 4.74
C ALA A 98 9.24 5.86 3.56
N VAL A 99 8.93 6.71 2.59
CA VAL A 99 9.39 6.71 1.23
C VAL A 99 9.51 8.18 0.90
N ALA A 100 10.72 8.68 0.94
CA ALA A 100 11.12 9.88 0.23
C ALA A 100 12.64 9.93 0.30
N LEU A 101 13.25 10.17 -0.85
CA LEU A 101 14.01 11.40 -0.99
C LEU A 101 13.27 12.25 -2.01
#